data_AF-A0A241PNA5-F1
#
_entry.id   AF-A0A241PNA5-F1
#
_cell.length_a   1.000
_cell.length_b   1.000
_cell.length_c   1.000
_cell.angle_alpha   90.00
_cell.angle_beta   90.00
_cell.angle_gamma   90.00
#
_symmetry.space_group_name_H-M   'P 1'
#
loop_
_entity.id
_entity.type
_entity.pdbx_description
1 polymer ?
#
loop_
_entity_poly.entity_id
_entity_poly.type
_entity_poly.pdbx_seq_one_letter_code
_entity_poly.pdbx_strand_id
1 'polypeptide(L)'
;MNQATTTAAPIASTTRWLRWANLAFMLYLLLLAVAMVGSGFKWATGDQAKVLFEFASHPIAGLMIGLVATALIQSSSTVTSIIVGLVAGGLPVEMAIPMVMGANIGTTVTNTLVSLGHVRCQVEFKRAFASATIHDFFNLLAVLIFLPLEMMFGILEKISHWLVSPLLSTGDMSMKGLDFIKPITSPIITALKGQLITFGEVVGGVMLIVLGIATIFVAITVMGKLMKSLMVGRAKEILKDAIGRGPLHGILSGSIVTVLVQSSSTTTSLMVPLVGTGVLKVRDVYPFTLGANIGTCITALLAATAVSGEFAVFALQIALVHLTFNVLATVLIYGVPFLRELPIKGAEMIAEMATKNKAVVAGYLLSVFIIMPGGILALTA
;
A
#
# COMPACT_ATOMS: atom_id res chain seq x y z
N MET A 1 -25.59 5.13 -30.55
CA MET A 1 -25.89 3.68 -30.50
C MET A 1 -25.77 3.21 -29.05
N ASN A 2 -26.85 2.65 -28.52
CA ASN A 2 -27.05 2.25 -27.13
C ASN A 2 -25.97 1.27 -26.65
N GLN A 3 -25.12 1.68 -25.70
CA GLN A 3 -24.43 0.73 -24.84
C GLN A 3 -25.33 0.44 -23.64
N ALA A 4 -25.91 -0.76 -23.65
CA ALA A 4 -26.65 -1.32 -22.56
C ALA A 4 -25.84 -1.23 -21.27
N THR A 5 -26.41 -0.55 -20.27
CA THR A 5 -26.05 -0.69 -18.87
C THR A 5 -26.25 -2.16 -18.47
N THR A 6 -25.20 -2.96 -18.56
CA THR A 6 -25.16 -4.29 -17.94
C THR A 6 -25.14 -4.09 -16.42
N THR A 7 -26.30 -3.94 -15.82
CA THR A 7 -26.49 -4.17 -14.39
C THR A 7 -26.14 -5.63 -14.13
N ALA A 8 -24.97 -5.88 -13.54
CA ALA A 8 -24.58 -7.22 -13.13
C ALA A 8 -25.72 -7.83 -12.29
N ALA A 9 -26.19 -9.01 -12.69
CA ALA A 9 -27.28 -9.69 -12.00
C ALA A 9 -26.94 -9.87 -10.50
N PRO A 10 -27.93 -9.73 -9.59
CA PRO A 10 -27.69 -9.91 -8.16
C PRO A 10 -27.20 -11.33 -7.90
N ILE A 11 -26.00 -11.41 -7.32
CA ILE A 11 -25.34 -12.68 -6.96
C ILE A 11 -26.23 -13.45 -5.97
N ALA A 12 -26.56 -14.71 -6.29
CA ALA A 12 -27.36 -15.60 -5.44
C ALA A 12 -26.80 -15.71 -4.01
N SER A 13 -27.66 -15.82 -3.00
CA SER A 13 -27.25 -15.80 -1.58
C SER A 13 -26.19 -16.86 -1.22
N THR A 14 -26.28 -18.06 -1.80
CA THR A 14 -25.33 -19.17 -1.60
C THR A 14 -23.93 -18.86 -2.11
N THR A 15 -23.81 -18.15 -3.25
CA THR A 15 -22.51 -17.73 -3.79
C THR A 15 -21.91 -16.55 -3.02
N ARG A 16 -22.73 -15.79 -2.28
CA ARG A 16 -22.25 -14.71 -1.40
C ARG A 16 -21.55 -15.25 -0.16
N TRP A 17 -22.12 -16.23 0.53
CA TRP A 17 -21.50 -16.86 1.70
C TRP A 17 -20.17 -17.55 1.36
N LEU A 18 -20.12 -18.30 0.25
CA LEU A 18 -18.89 -18.91 -0.24
C LEU A 18 -17.79 -17.87 -0.51
N ARG A 19 -18.15 -16.71 -1.04
CA ARG A 19 -17.19 -15.63 -1.28
C ARG A 19 -16.68 -14.99 0.01
N TRP A 20 -17.53 -14.83 1.03
CA TRP A 20 -17.09 -14.37 2.35
C TRP A 20 -16.20 -15.40 3.06
N ALA A 21 -16.53 -16.70 2.95
CA ALA A 21 -15.66 -17.76 3.45
C ALA A 21 -14.31 -17.78 2.73
N ASN A 22 -14.30 -17.63 1.40
CA ASN A 22 -13.06 -17.49 0.63
C ASN A 22 -12.28 -16.24 1.02
N LEU A 23 -12.95 -15.12 1.33
CA LEU A 23 -12.29 -13.91 1.81
C LEU A 23 -11.59 -14.14 3.15
N ALA A 24 -12.27 -14.80 4.10
CA ALA A 24 -11.70 -15.16 5.40
C ALA A 24 -10.53 -16.13 5.24
N PHE A 25 -10.62 -17.08 4.31
CA PHE A 25 -9.52 -18.00 3.99
C PHE A 25 -8.33 -17.28 3.35
N MET A 26 -8.56 -16.34 2.42
CA MET A 26 -7.47 -15.52 1.86
C MET A 26 -6.85 -14.61 2.93
N LEU A 27 -7.64 -14.10 3.87
CA LEU A 27 -7.11 -13.38 5.02
C LEU A 27 -6.22 -14.30 5.85
N TYR A 28 -6.66 -15.51 6.18
CA TYR A 28 -5.82 -16.50 6.85
C TYR A 28 -4.50 -16.77 6.10
N LEU A 29 -4.53 -16.97 4.77
CA LEU A 29 -3.32 -17.17 3.99
C LEU A 29 -2.40 -15.95 4.01
N LEU A 30 -2.94 -14.73 3.96
CA LEU A 30 -2.15 -13.51 4.13
C LEU A 30 -1.44 -13.48 5.49
N LEU A 31 -2.17 -13.79 6.57
CA LEU A 31 -1.64 -13.81 7.93
C LEU A 31 -0.54 -14.88 8.09
N LEU A 32 -0.76 -16.08 7.56
CA LEU A 32 0.24 -17.16 7.49
C LEU A 32 1.49 -16.70 6.74
N ALA A 33 1.31 -16.04 5.59
CA ALA A 33 2.40 -15.63 4.74
C ALA A 33 3.26 -14.53 5.35
N VAL A 34 2.66 -13.55 6.02
CA VAL A 34 3.39 -12.53 6.81
C VAL A 34 4.20 -13.20 7.92
N ALA A 35 3.63 -14.18 8.62
CA ALA A 35 4.32 -14.94 9.64
C ALA A 35 5.47 -15.81 9.07
N MET A 36 5.33 -16.34 7.85
CA MET A 36 6.41 -17.03 7.12
C MET A 36 7.56 -16.09 6.77
N VAL A 37 7.27 -14.88 6.28
CA VAL A 37 8.29 -13.85 5.97
C VAL A 37 9.08 -13.49 7.24
N GLY A 38 8.39 -13.18 8.35
CA GLY A 38 9.08 -12.87 9.61
C GLY A 38 9.88 -14.05 10.18
N SER A 39 9.30 -15.25 10.14
CA SER A 39 9.96 -16.47 10.62
C SER A 39 11.15 -16.90 9.76
N GLY A 40 11.09 -16.64 8.46
CA GLY A 40 12.15 -16.92 7.50
C GLY A 40 13.28 -15.90 7.59
N PHE A 41 12.95 -14.62 7.75
CA PHE A 41 13.93 -13.55 7.95
C PHE A 41 14.73 -13.75 9.24
N LYS A 42 14.05 -14.03 10.36
CA LYS A 42 14.72 -14.34 11.63
C LYS A 42 15.60 -15.59 11.52
N TRP A 43 15.17 -16.59 10.75
CA TRP A 43 15.94 -17.81 10.55
C TRP A 43 17.16 -17.61 9.64
N ALA A 44 17.03 -16.80 8.60
CA ALA A 44 18.11 -16.52 7.67
C ALA A 44 19.22 -15.64 8.28
N THR A 45 18.85 -14.72 9.16
CA THR A 45 19.78 -13.73 9.74
C THR A 45 20.37 -14.16 11.09
N GLY A 46 19.71 -15.03 11.85
CA GLY A 46 20.20 -15.55 13.13
C GLY A 46 20.64 -14.44 14.10
N ASP A 47 21.73 -14.68 14.84
CA ASP A 47 22.32 -13.68 15.75
C ASP A 47 23.08 -12.55 15.01
N GLN A 48 23.35 -12.74 13.71
CA GLN A 48 24.05 -11.76 12.86
C GLN A 48 23.15 -10.61 12.43
N ALA A 49 21.83 -10.69 12.68
CA ALA A 49 20.88 -9.63 12.39
C ALA A 49 21.36 -8.27 12.92
N LYS A 50 21.88 -8.23 14.17
CA LYS A 50 22.39 -7.01 14.80
C LYS A 50 23.57 -6.39 14.04
N VAL A 51 24.51 -7.21 13.55
CA VAL A 51 25.67 -6.76 12.76
C VAL A 51 25.24 -6.31 11.37
N LEU A 52 24.26 -7.00 10.77
CA LEU A 52 23.67 -6.62 9.48
C LEU A 52 22.95 -5.25 9.57
N PHE A 53 22.38 -4.93 10.73
CA PHE A 53 21.67 -3.68 11.00
C PHE A 53 22.59 -2.53 11.38
N GLU A 54 23.71 -2.77 12.06
CA GLU A 54 24.74 -1.74 12.27
C GLU A 54 25.40 -1.31 10.94
N PHE A 55 25.40 -2.19 9.94
CA PHE A 55 25.84 -1.88 8.58
C PHE A 55 24.73 -1.25 7.70
N ALA A 56 23.50 -1.08 8.23
CA ALA A 56 22.33 -0.82 7.40
C ALA A 56 22.21 0.63 6.90
N SER A 57 22.57 0.75 5.62
CA SER A 57 21.89 1.39 4.48
C SER A 57 21.21 2.77 4.60
N HIS A 58 21.49 3.56 3.56
CA HIS A 58 20.99 4.92 3.35
C HIS A 58 19.44 4.98 3.29
N PRO A 59 18.75 5.86 4.05
CA PRO A 59 17.28 5.98 4.04
C PRO A 59 16.65 6.16 2.65
N ILE A 60 17.37 6.84 1.75
CA ILE A 60 16.95 7.06 0.36
C ILE A 60 16.94 5.72 -0.42
N ALA A 61 17.90 4.82 -0.16
CA ALA A 61 17.89 3.48 -0.75
C ALA A 61 16.66 2.70 -0.28
N GLY A 62 16.31 2.78 1.01
CA GLY A 62 15.06 2.20 1.55
C GLY A 62 13.82 2.72 0.84
N LEU A 63 13.72 4.04 0.64
CA LEU A 63 12.65 4.67 -0.15
C LEU A 63 12.57 4.08 -1.57
N MET A 64 13.70 3.96 -2.25
CA MET A 64 13.74 3.45 -3.62
C MET A 64 13.37 1.96 -3.69
N ILE A 65 13.81 1.13 -2.73
CA ILE A 65 13.43 -0.29 -2.65
C ILE A 65 11.91 -0.41 -2.55
N GLY A 66 11.27 0.34 -1.64
CA GLY A 66 9.82 0.34 -1.49
C GLY A 66 9.08 0.79 -2.76
N LEU A 67 9.58 1.86 -3.39
CA LEU A 67 9.01 2.42 -4.62
C LEU A 67 9.06 1.41 -5.77
N VAL A 68 10.25 0.85 -6.05
CA VAL A 68 10.44 -0.13 -7.13
C VAL A 68 9.65 -1.41 -6.84
N ALA A 69 9.70 -1.90 -5.60
CA ALA A 69 8.93 -3.07 -5.20
C ALA A 69 7.45 -2.84 -5.50
N THR A 70 6.86 -1.72 -5.08
CA THR A 70 5.44 -1.48 -5.37
C THR A 70 5.17 -1.25 -6.84
N ALA A 71 6.05 -0.56 -7.58
CA ALA A 71 5.86 -0.33 -9.01
C ALA A 71 5.81 -1.66 -9.79
N LEU A 72 6.68 -2.62 -9.44
CA LEU A 72 6.72 -3.95 -10.06
C LEU A 72 5.54 -4.83 -9.61
N ILE A 73 5.22 -4.79 -8.31
CA ILE A 73 4.17 -5.61 -7.69
C ILE A 73 2.77 -5.05 -7.96
N GLN A 74 2.67 -3.76 -8.24
CA GLN A 74 1.45 -2.98 -8.43
C GLN A 74 0.47 -3.02 -7.24
N SER A 75 0.97 -3.36 -6.05
CA SER A 75 0.19 -3.44 -4.82
C SER A 75 1.02 -2.97 -3.62
N SER A 76 0.79 -1.74 -3.18
CA SER A 76 1.43 -1.19 -1.98
C SER A 76 1.03 -1.93 -0.72
N SER A 77 -0.22 -2.39 -0.62
CA SER A 77 -0.66 -3.28 0.47
C SER A 77 0.18 -4.55 0.58
N THR A 78 0.55 -5.14 -0.56
CA THR A 78 1.43 -6.32 -0.61
C THR A 78 2.83 -5.97 -0.09
N VAL A 79 3.43 -4.91 -0.63
CA VAL A 79 4.77 -4.48 -0.25
C VAL A 79 4.83 -4.08 1.22
N THR A 80 3.87 -3.30 1.70
CA THR A 80 3.80 -2.91 3.12
C THR A 80 3.56 -4.12 4.02
N SER A 81 2.78 -5.13 3.61
CA SER A 81 2.62 -6.37 4.39
C SER A 81 3.92 -7.18 4.46
N ILE A 82 4.71 -7.20 3.38
CA ILE A 82 6.06 -7.78 3.37
C ILE A 82 6.96 -7.00 4.35
N ILE A 83 6.95 -5.66 4.30
CA ILE A 83 7.73 -4.82 5.21
C ILE A 83 7.35 -5.08 6.68
N VAL A 84 6.05 -5.15 6.99
CA VAL A 84 5.54 -5.53 8.32
C VAL A 84 6.09 -6.90 8.74
N GLY A 85 6.10 -7.87 7.84
CA GLY A 85 6.70 -9.20 8.08
C GLY A 85 8.22 -9.16 8.29
N LEU A 86 8.95 -8.28 7.61
CA LEU A 86 10.39 -8.10 7.81
C LEU A 86 10.70 -7.46 9.16
N VAL A 87 9.94 -6.44 9.56
CA VAL A 87 10.07 -5.80 10.88
C VAL A 87 9.74 -6.79 12.00
N ALA A 88 8.72 -7.62 11.81
CA ALA A 88 8.43 -8.77 12.66
C ALA A 88 9.56 -9.79 12.77
N GLY A 89 10.39 -9.90 11.74
CA GLY A 89 11.59 -10.74 11.72
C GLY A 89 12.81 -10.10 12.37
N GLY A 90 12.75 -8.81 12.71
CA GLY A 90 13.83 -8.05 13.34
C GLY A 90 14.36 -6.88 12.53
N LEU A 91 13.84 -6.59 11.32
CA LEU A 91 14.25 -5.39 10.57
C LEU A 91 13.97 -4.12 11.40
N PRO A 92 14.95 -3.22 11.60
CA PRO A 92 14.76 -1.99 12.35
C PRO A 92 13.64 -1.14 11.76
N VAL A 93 12.84 -0.52 12.63
CA VAL A 93 11.71 0.30 12.22
C VAL A 93 12.19 1.47 11.37
N GLU A 94 13.29 2.10 11.76
CA GLU A 94 13.95 3.24 11.12
C GLU A 94 14.29 2.96 9.64
N MET A 95 14.71 1.72 9.36
CA MET A 95 14.99 1.25 8.00
C MET A 95 13.71 0.99 7.19
N ALA A 96 12.65 0.56 7.86
CA ALA A 96 11.37 0.25 7.24
C ALA A 96 10.53 1.51 6.93
N ILE A 97 10.70 2.62 7.67
CA ILE A 97 9.91 3.86 7.45
C ILE A 97 10.06 4.39 6.02
N PRO A 98 11.28 4.61 5.49
CA PRO A 98 11.45 5.02 4.10
C PRO A 98 10.89 4.00 3.11
N MET A 99 11.03 2.69 3.37
CA MET A 99 10.46 1.65 2.51
C MET A 99 8.94 1.77 2.39
N VAL A 100 8.23 2.05 3.49
CA VAL A 100 6.78 2.27 3.48
C VAL A 100 6.40 3.54 2.71
N MET A 101 7.15 4.63 2.88
CA MET A 101 6.96 5.86 2.10
C MET A 101 7.11 5.60 0.59
N GLY A 102 8.13 4.83 0.22
CA GLY A 102 8.39 4.45 -1.17
C GLY A 102 7.29 3.57 -1.73
N ALA A 103 6.87 2.58 -0.93
CA ALA A 103 5.76 1.71 -1.29
C ALA A 103 4.48 2.50 -1.55
N ASN A 104 4.24 3.61 -0.85
CA ASN A 104 3.09 4.47 -1.11
C ASN A 104 3.20 5.16 -2.49
N ILE A 105 4.37 5.72 -2.84
CA ILE A 105 4.61 6.31 -4.16
C ILE A 105 4.31 5.30 -5.27
N GLY A 106 4.83 4.07 -5.18
CA GLY A 106 4.68 3.08 -6.26
C GLY A 106 3.22 2.70 -6.61
N THR A 107 2.24 2.97 -5.73
CA THR A 107 0.81 2.64 -5.96
C THR A 107 0.23 3.32 -7.20
N THR A 108 0.82 4.44 -7.63
CA THR A 108 0.28 5.35 -8.66
C THR A 108 0.51 4.87 -10.09
N VAL A 109 1.40 3.88 -10.30
CA VAL A 109 1.66 3.27 -11.62
C VAL A 109 0.36 2.76 -12.25
N THR A 110 -0.48 2.06 -11.48
CA THR A 110 -1.71 1.42 -11.97
C THR A 110 -2.71 2.44 -12.50
N ASN A 111 -2.90 3.57 -11.81
CA ASN A 111 -3.81 4.63 -12.25
C ASN A 111 -3.32 5.26 -13.57
N THR A 112 -2.01 5.44 -13.69
CA THR A 112 -1.39 5.97 -14.90
C THR A 112 -1.64 5.04 -16.08
N LEU A 113 -1.51 3.71 -15.90
CA LEU A 113 -1.84 2.73 -16.94
C LEU A 113 -3.33 2.76 -17.32
N VAL A 114 -4.25 2.88 -16.35
CA VAL A 114 -5.70 2.98 -16.60
C VAL A 114 -6.04 4.22 -17.44
N SER A 115 -5.37 5.34 -17.19
CA SER A 115 -5.60 6.57 -17.95
C SER A 115 -5.28 6.43 -19.45
N LEU A 116 -4.34 5.55 -19.82
CA LEU A 116 -4.00 5.27 -21.22
C LEU A 116 -5.13 4.62 -22.00
N GLY A 117 -6.12 4.03 -21.33
CA GLY A 117 -7.36 3.58 -21.97
C GLY A 117 -8.12 4.70 -22.68
N HIS A 118 -7.92 5.96 -22.28
CA HIS A 118 -8.59 7.14 -22.83
C HIS A 118 -7.75 7.85 -23.91
N VAL A 119 -6.56 7.33 -24.26
CA VAL A 119 -5.57 7.98 -25.15
C VAL A 119 -6.07 8.26 -26.58
N ARG A 120 -7.23 7.69 -26.96
CA ARG A 120 -7.86 7.89 -28.26
C ARG A 120 -8.57 9.25 -28.38
N CYS A 121 -9.05 9.82 -27.28
CA CYS A 121 -9.71 11.12 -27.26
C CYS A 121 -8.87 12.08 -26.41
N GLN A 122 -8.36 13.17 -27.02
CA GLN A 122 -7.41 14.07 -26.32
C GLN A 122 -8.02 14.71 -25.07
N VAL A 123 -9.28 15.13 -25.14
CA VAL A 123 -9.96 15.78 -24.01
C VAL A 123 -10.18 14.81 -22.86
N GLU A 124 -10.61 13.58 -23.17
CA GLU A 124 -10.79 12.53 -22.17
C GLU A 124 -9.45 12.09 -21.57
N PHE A 125 -8.43 11.90 -22.42
CA PHE A 125 -7.08 11.55 -21.99
C PHE A 125 -6.50 12.60 -21.05
N LYS A 126 -6.60 13.90 -21.38
CA LYS A 126 -6.11 14.99 -20.52
C LYS A 126 -6.71 14.89 -19.12
N ARG A 127 -8.03 14.72 -19.04
CA ARG A 127 -8.77 14.65 -17.77
C ARG A 127 -8.43 13.37 -17.00
N ALA A 128 -8.44 12.24 -17.68
CA ALA A 128 -8.12 10.93 -17.10
C ALA A 128 -6.68 10.88 -16.58
N PHE A 129 -5.71 11.40 -17.34
CA PHE A 129 -4.30 11.44 -16.96
C PHE A 129 -4.08 12.36 -15.76
N ALA A 130 -4.63 13.57 -15.76
CA ALA A 130 -4.58 14.47 -14.60
C ALA A 130 -5.20 13.83 -13.35
N SER A 131 -6.33 13.12 -13.50
CA SER A 131 -6.94 12.37 -12.39
C SER A 131 -6.06 11.22 -11.89
N ALA A 132 -5.26 10.60 -12.76
CA ALA A 132 -4.37 9.52 -12.36
C ALA A 132 -3.13 10.05 -11.62
N THR A 133 -2.53 11.12 -12.13
CA THR A 133 -1.25 11.67 -11.62
C THR A 133 -1.42 12.56 -10.40
N ILE A 134 -2.63 13.04 -10.08
CA ILE A 134 -2.82 13.87 -8.87
C ILE A 134 -2.47 13.13 -7.58
N HIS A 135 -2.73 11.81 -7.52
CA HIS A 135 -2.28 10.96 -6.42
C HIS A 135 -0.76 10.90 -6.36
N ASP A 136 -0.12 10.84 -7.53
CA ASP A 136 1.32 10.71 -7.65
C ASP A 136 2.04 11.96 -7.13
N PHE A 137 1.62 13.14 -7.59
CA PHE A 137 2.16 14.40 -7.08
C PHE A 137 1.89 14.59 -5.59
N PHE A 138 0.75 14.14 -5.07
CA PHE A 138 0.50 14.18 -3.63
C PHE A 138 1.50 13.31 -2.87
N ASN A 139 1.71 12.05 -3.30
CA ASN A 139 2.64 11.13 -2.64
C ASN A 139 4.09 11.61 -2.75
N LEU A 140 4.51 12.11 -3.92
CA LEU A 140 5.84 12.70 -4.12
C LEU A 140 6.05 13.92 -3.21
N LEU A 141 5.07 14.82 -3.11
CA LEU A 141 5.12 15.97 -2.21
C LEU A 141 5.13 15.55 -0.74
N ALA A 142 4.36 14.53 -0.36
CA ALA A 142 4.35 13.98 0.98
C ALA A 142 5.71 13.44 1.38
N VAL A 143 6.36 12.65 0.52
CA VAL A 143 7.71 12.14 0.78
C VAL A 143 8.75 13.27 0.81
N LEU A 144 8.66 14.24 -0.11
CA LEU A 144 9.56 15.40 -0.14
C LEU A 144 9.52 16.21 1.17
N ILE A 145 8.37 16.25 1.85
CA ILE A 145 8.20 16.94 3.13
C ILE A 145 8.58 16.04 4.30
N PHE A 146 7.99 14.84 4.39
CA PHE A 146 8.09 14.00 5.58
C PHE A 146 9.39 13.19 5.66
N LEU A 147 10.03 12.82 4.56
CA LEU A 147 11.28 12.05 4.63
C LEU A 147 12.43 12.88 5.25
N PRO A 148 12.70 14.13 4.84
CA PRO A 148 13.72 14.95 5.51
C PRO A 148 13.37 15.21 6.98
N LEU A 149 12.10 15.49 7.28
CA LEU A 149 11.65 15.67 8.66
C LEU A 149 11.83 14.41 9.50
N GLU A 150 11.61 13.24 8.92
CA GLU A 150 11.87 11.97 9.57
C GLU A 150 13.36 11.78 9.84
N MET A 151 14.21 12.05 8.86
CA MET A 151 15.66 11.93 9.02
C MET A 151 16.23 12.91 10.06
N MET A 152 15.64 14.09 10.20
CA MET A 152 16.11 15.12 11.14
C MET A 152 15.57 14.93 12.56
N PHE A 153 14.31 14.50 12.69
CA PHE A 153 13.59 14.55 13.96
C PHE A 153 12.93 13.23 14.37
N GLY A 154 12.84 12.23 13.49
CA GLY A 154 12.16 10.96 13.75
C GLY A 154 10.69 11.14 14.12
N ILE A 155 9.97 12.02 13.42
CA ILE A 155 8.61 12.44 13.82
C ILE A 155 7.64 11.26 13.77
N LEU A 156 7.64 10.48 12.69
CA LEU A 156 6.77 9.34 12.49
C LEU A 156 7.18 8.18 13.39
N GLU A 157 8.48 7.92 13.55
CA GLU A 157 8.99 6.96 14.51
C GLU A 157 8.53 7.28 15.94
N LYS A 158 8.70 8.52 16.41
CA LYS A 158 8.30 8.95 17.76
C LYS A 158 6.79 8.89 17.97
N ILE A 159 5.99 9.36 17.01
CA ILE A 159 4.53 9.31 17.11
C ILE A 159 4.05 7.85 17.14
N SER A 160 4.57 7.00 16.26
CA SER A 160 4.20 5.58 16.23
C SER A 160 4.65 4.84 17.49
N HIS A 161 5.84 5.12 18.01
CA HIS A 161 6.33 4.58 19.28
C HIS A 161 5.41 4.99 20.44
N TRP A 162 5.02 6.27 20.49
CA TRP A 162 4.06 6.76 21.48
C TRP A 162 2.71 6.03 21.39
N LEU A 163 2.20 5.77 20.18
CA LEU A 163 0.95 5.03 19.96
C LEU A 163 1.01 3.57 20.43
N VAL A 164 2.17 2.90 20.32
CA VAL A 164 2.35 1.52 20.79
C VAL A 164 2.81 1.41 22.24
N SER A 165 3.28 2.51 22.85
CA SER A 165 3.80 2.52 24.22
C SER A 165 2.85 1.96 25.30
N PRO A 166 1.50 2.13 25.23
CA PRO A 166 0.61 1.50 26.21
C PRO A 166 0.63 -0.03 26.12
N LEU A 167 0.91 -0.59 24.93
CA LEU A 167 1.02 -2.03 24.71
C LEU A 167 2.40 -2.59 25.12
N LEU A 168 3.43 -1.75 25.16
CA LEU A 168 4.76 -2.10 25.70
C LEU A 168 4.77 -2.10 27.24
N SER A 169 4.01 -1.18 27.85
CA SER A 169 4.04 -0.93 29.31
C SER A 169 3.33 -1.99 30.15
N THR A 170 2.53 -2.87 29.54
CA THR A 170 1.83 -3.96 30.24
C THR A 170 2.73 -5.16 30.56
N GLY A 171 4.04 -5.10 30.23
CA GLY A 171 5.02 -6.16 30.52
C GLY A 171 4.81 -7.45 29.71
N ASP A 172 3.72 -7.53 28.96
CA ASP A 172 3.43 -8.60 28.01
C ASP A 172 3.77 -8.08 26.61
N MET A 173 5.06 -8.15 26.24
CA MET A 173 5.48 -7.90 24.85
C MET A 173 4.85 -8.90 23.87
N SER A 174 4.24 -9.97 24.38
CA SER A 174 3.29 -10.78 23.65
C SER A 174 1.94 -10.08 23.73
N MET A 175 1.39 -9.70 22.59
CA MET A 175 -0.01 -9.31 22.49
C MET A 175 -0.90 -10.54 22.82
N LYS A 176 -0.94 -11.01 24.08
CA LYS A 176 -1.63 -12.26 24.48
C LYS A 176 -3.13 -12.24 24.15
N GLY A 177 -3.73 -11.05 24.08
CA GLY A 177 -5.11 -10.87 23.60
C GLY A 177 -5.28 -10.96 22.06
N LEU A 178 -4.20 -10.88 21.29
CA LEU A 178 -4.17 -10.94 19.83
C LEU A 178 -3.38 -12.15 19.29
N ASP A 179 -2.89 -13.03 20.16
CA ASP A 179 -2.09 -14.22 19.84
C ASP A 179 -2.93 -15.36 19.22
N PHE A 180 -4.16 -15.10 18.78
CA PHE A 180 -5.06 -16.08 18.18
C PHE A 180 -4.55 -16.64 16.85
N ILE A 181 -3.58 -15.97 16.22
CA ILE A 181 -3.07 -16.35 14.90
C ILE A 181 -1.96 -17.39 15.00
N LYS A 182 -1.07 -17.28 15.99
CA LYS A 182 0.09 -18.18 16.16
C LYS A 182 -0.29 -19.67 16.27
N PRO A 183 -1.36 -20.09 17.00
CA PRO A 183 -1.78 -21.49 17.02
C PRO A 183 -2.19 -22.02 15.65
N ILE A 184 -2.69 -21.17 14.77
CA ILE A 184 -3.21 -21.55 13.45
C ILE A 184 -2.12 -21.47 12.36
N THR A 185 -1.08 -20.65 12.55
CA THR A 185 0.01 -20.48 11.58
C THR A 185 1.26 -21.31 11.92
N SER A 186 1.59 -21.47 13.21
CA SER A 186 2.81 -22.13 13.69
C SER A 186 2.97 -23.59 13.22
N PRO A 187 1.92 -24.44 13.21
CA PRO A 187 2.06 -25.83 12.73
C PRO A 187 2.54 -25.90 11.28
N ILE A 188 2.02 -25.04 10.40
CA ILE A 188 2.40 -25.00 8.99
C ILE A 188 3.82 -24.50 8.83
N ILE A 189 4.18 -23.42 9.52
CA ILE A 189 5.53 -22.85 9.45
C ILE A 189 6.57 -23.88 9.95
N THR A 190 6.27 -24.58 11.04
CA THR A 190 7.16 -25.60 11.61
C THR A 190 7.33 -26.79 10.65
N ALA A 191 6.24 -27.25 10.03
CA ALA A 191 6.30 -28.30 9.02
C ALA A 191 7.14 -27.89 7.81
N LEU A 192 6.98 -26.66 7.31
CA LEU A 192 7.78 -26.13 6.20
C LEU A 192 9.25 -25.99 6.59
N LYS A 193 9.56 -25.46 7.79
CA LYS A 193 10.94 -25.38 8.30
C LYS A 193 11.59 -26.76 8.39
N GLY A 194 10.86 -27.77 8.86
CA GLY A 194 11.35 -29.15 8.92
C GLY A 194 11.74 -29.73 7.57
N GLN A 195 11.09 -29.31 6.49
CA GLN A 195 11.47 -29.71 5.12
C GLN A 195 12.64 -28.87 4.58
N LEU A 196 12.63 -27.55 4.83
CA LEU A 196 13.60 -26.61 4.28
C LEU A 196 14.96 -26.64 4.99
N ILE A 197 15.04 -27.17 6.21
CA ILE A 197 16.30 -27.25 6.97
C ILE A 197 17.37 -28.09 6.25
N THR A 198 16.95 -28.99 5.36
CA THR A 198 17.82 -29.79 4.50
C THR A 198 18.71 -28.96 3.58
N PHE A 199 18.34 -27.71 3.28
CA PHE A 199 19.10 -26.78 2.45
C PHE A 199 20.04 -25.86 3.27
N GLY A 200 20.09 -26.00 4.59
CA GLY A 200 20.83 -25.14 5.51
C GLY A 200 20.01 -23.96 6.03
N GLU A 201 20.48 -23.31 7.11
CA GLU A 201 19.71 -22.29 7.83
C GLU A 201 19.43 -21.03 7.02
N VAL A 202 20.46 -20.47 6.38
CA VAL A 202 20.33 -19.25 5.57
C VAL A 202 19.45 -19.48 4.34
N VAL A 203 19.75 -20.52 3.56
CA VAL A 203 19.00 -20.85 2.34
C VAL A 203 17.57 -21.28 2.68
N GLY A 204 17.37 -22.08 3.72
CA GLY A 204 16.04 -22.47 4.21
C GLY A 204 15.22 -21.27 4.67
N GLY A 205 15.84 -20.32 5.37
CA GLY A 205 15.21 -19.05 5.76
C GLY A 205 14.79 -18.21 4.55
N VAL A 206 15.68 -18.03 3.56
CA VAL A 206 15.37 -17.31 2.32
C VAL A 206 14.26 -18.01 1.52
N MET A 207 14.29 -19.33 1.39
CA MET A 207 13.21 -20.10 0.73
C MET A 207 11.86 -19.90 1.44
N LEU A 208 11.85 -19.86 2.78
CA LEU A 208 10.63 -19.61 3.54
C LEU A 208 10.09 -18.19 3.30
N ILE A 209 10.97 -17.18 3.19
CA ILE A 209 10.59 -15.82 2.80
C ILE A 209 9.98 -15.81 1.39
N VAL A 210 10.62 -16.48 0.42
CA VAL A 210 10.12 -16.55 -0.96
C VAL A 210 8.74 -17.21 -1.03
N LEU A 211 8.54 -18.32 -0.31
CA LEU A 211 7.23 -18.98 -0.20
C LEU A 211 6.19 -18.08 0.46
N GLY A 212 6.58 -17.34 1.50
CA GLY A 212 5.74 -16.35 2.17
C GLY A 212 5.31 -15.27 1.18
N ILE A 213 6.26 -14.61 0.51
CA ILE A 213 6.00 -13.59 -0.51
C ILE A 213 5.05 -14.14 -1.58
N ALA A 214 5.33 -15.32 -2.15
CA ALA A 214 4.47 -15.94 -3.16
C ALA A 214 3.03 -16.15 -2.64
N THR A 215 2.88 -16.58 -1.38
CA THR A 215 1.57 -16.75 -0.73
C THR A 215 0.87 -15.41 -0.51
N ILE A 216 1.59 -14.33 -0.13
CA ILE A 216 1.04 -12.97 -0.03
C ILE A 216 0.46 -12.54 -1.39
N PHE A 217 1.19 -12.74 -2.49
CA PHE A 217 0.71 -12.39 -3.83
C PHE A 217 -0.58 -13.12 -4.18
N VAL A 218 -0.65 -14.44 -3.94
CA VAL A 218 -1.85 -15.23 -4.21
C VAL A 218 -3.02 -14.73 -3.36
N ALA A 219 -2.80 -14.56 -2.05
CA ALA A 219 -3.81 -14.13 -1.10
C ALA A 219 -4.40 -12.76 -1.48
N ILE A 220 -3.56 -11.74 -1.71
CA ILE A 220 -4.00 -10.38 -2.02
C ILE A 220 -4.63 -10.31 -3.42
N THR A 221 -4.12 -11.04 -4.42
CA THR A 221 -4.69 -11.05 -5.76
C THR A 221 -6.11 -11.63 -5.77
N VAL A 222 -6.30 -12.77 -5.10
CA VAL A 222 -7.61 -13.42 -5.02
C VAL A 222 -8.57 -12.60 -4.15
N MET A 223 -8.08 -12.08 -3.02
CA MET A 223 -8.86 -11.19 -2.15
C MET A 223 -9.36 -9.97 -2.91
N GLY A 224 -8.49 -9.28 -3.67
CA GLY A 224 -8.88 -8.13 -4.50
C GLY A 224 -9.95 -8.47 -5.54
N LYS A 225 -9.86 -9.64 -6.20
CA LYS A 225 -10.89 -10.10 -7.14
C LYS A 225 -12.23 -10.39 -6.45
N LEU A 226 -12.21 -11.04 -5.29
CA LEU A 226 -13.41 -11.36 -4.50
C LEU A 226 -14.09 -10.09 -3.99
N MET A 227 -13.32 -9.16 -3.42
CA MET A 227 -13.84 -7.89 -2.91
C MET A 227 -14.43 -7.05 -4.04
N LYS A 228 -13.74 -6.94 -5.18
CA LYS A 228 -14.30 -6.29 -6.37
C LYS A 228 -15.65 -6.90 -6.76
N SER A 229 -15.75 -8.22 -6.82
CA SER A 229 -17.00 -8.88 -7.18
C SER A 229 -18.11 -8.74 -6.14
N LEU A 230 -17.77 -8.63 -4.85
CA LEU A 230 -18.73 -8.41 -3.76
C LEU A 230 -19.20 -6.94 -3.64
N MET A 231 -18.37 -6.00 -4.09
CA MET A 231 -18.49 -4.59 -3.68
C MET A 231 -18.71 -3.59 -4.82
N VAL A 232 -18.51 -3.95 -6.09
CA VAL A 232 -18.65 -2.99 -7.21
C VAL A 232 -20.00 -2.25 -7.24
N GLY A 233 -21.11 -2.91 -6.88
CA GLY A 233 -22.43 -2.26 -6.78
C GLY A 233 -22.51 -1.23 -5.63
N ARG A 234 -22.23 -1.68 -4.40
CA ARG A 234 -22.26 -0.85 -3.19
C ARG A 234 -21.21 0.27 -3.21
N ALA A 235 -20.00 0.00 -3.71
CA ALA A 235 -18.94 1.00 -3.84
C ALA A 235 -19.36 2.11 -4.81
N LYS A 236 -20.06 1.77 -5.90
CA LYS A 236 -20.61 2.75 -6.84
C LYS A 236 -21.75 3.58 -6.23
N GLU A 237 -22.58 3.00 -5.37
CA GLU A 237 -23.62 3.72 -4.62
C GLU A 237 -23.00 4.70 -3.61
N ILE A 238 -22.09 4.21 -2.75
CA ILE A 238 -21.35 5.04 -1.79
C ILE A 238 -20.64 6.18 -2.51
N LEU A 239 -20.03 5.91 -3.66
CA LEU A 239 -19.38 6.92 -4.46
C LEU A 239 -20.36 8.00 -4.94
N LYS A 240 -21.53 7.62 -5.46
CA LYS A 240 -22.54 8.58 -5.92
C LYS A 240 -23.06 9.47 -4.78
N ASP A 241 -23.23 8.90 -3.60
CA ASP A 241 -23.70 9.64 -2.43
C ASP A 241 -22.62 10.54 -1.81
N ALA A 242 -21.35 10.18 -1.99
CA ALA A 242 -20.20 10.89 -1.46
C ALA A 242 -19.81 12.13 -2.26
N ILE A 243 -19.96 12.07 -3.59
CA ILE A 243 -19.50 13.12 -4.49
C ILE A 243 -20.36 14.37 -4.33
N GLY A 244 -19.72 15.51 -4.05
CA GLY A 244 -20.38 16.82 -3.97
C GLY A 244 -20.75 17.29 -2.56
N ARG A 245 -20.58 16.46 -1.52
CA ARG A 245 -20.85 16.82 -0.10
C ARG A 245 -19.68 17.50 0.62
N GLY A 246 -18.68 17.94 -0.13
CA GLY A 246 -17.48 18.62 0.37
C GLY A 246 -16.28 17.70 0.64
N PRO A 247 -15.11 18.28 0.94
CA PRO A 247 -13.84 17.55 0.99
C PRO A 247 -13.75 16.45 2.04
N LEU A 248 -14.28 16.68 3.24
CA LEU A 248 -14.22 15.71 4.34
C LEU A 248 -15.01 14.44 4.01
N HIS A 249 -16.19 14.59 3.40
CA HIS A 249 -16.96 13.46 2.89
C HIS A 249 -16.20 12.71 1.80
N GLY A 250 -15.55 13.42 0.88
CA GLY A 250 -14.68 12.80 -0.12
C GLY A 250 -13.59 11.93 0.51
N ILE A 251 -12.83 12.46 1.48
CA ILE A 251 -11.78 11.71 2.20
C ILE A 251 -12.38 10.51 2.93
N LEU A 252 -13.44 10.70 3.71
CA LEU A 252 -14.06 9.60 4.46
C LEU A 252 -14.58 8.49 3.52
N SER A 253 -15.23 8.86 2.43
CA SER A 253 -15.75 7.90 1.46
C SER A 253 -14.64 7.17 0.71
N GLY A 254 -13.56 7.86 0.33
CA GLY A 254 -12.38 7.22 -0.26
C GLY A 254 -11.75 6.20 0.69
N SER A 255 -11.62 6.56 1.97
CA SER A 255 -11.13 5.67 3.02
C SER A 255 -12.02 4.45 3.19
N ILE A 256 -13.33 4.65 3.35
CA ILE A 256 -14.29 3.55 3.53
C ILE A 256 -14.30 2.64 2.31
N VAL A 257 -14.41 3.19 1.09
CA VAL A 257 -14.41 2.37 -0.13
C VAL A 257 -13.11 1.60 -0.25
N THR A 258 -11.96 2.16 0.13
CA THR A 258 -10.68 1.43 0.07
C THR A 258 -10.54 0.40 1.16
N VAL A 259 -10.98 0.65 2.40
CA VAL A 259 -11.01 -0.37 3.46
C VAL A 259 -11.89 -1.54 3.02
N LEU A 260 -13.01 -1.22 2.36
CA LEU A 260 -13.92 -2.20 1.83
C LEU A 260 -13.36 -2.94 0.62
N VAL A 261 -12.69 -2.28 -0.31
CA VAL A 261 -12.14 -2.91 -1.53
C VAL A 261 -10.76 -3.55 -1.29
N GLN A 262 -10.08 -3.16 -0.21
CA GLN A 262 -8.70 -3.53 0.17
C GLN A 262 -7.61 -3.13 -0.85
N SER A 263 -7.95 -2.30 -1.83
CA SER A 263 -7.03 -1.85 -2.89
C SER A 263 -7.30 -0.40 -3.26
N SER A 264 -6.40 0.51 -2.88
CA SER A 264 -6.50 1.92 -3.26
C SER A 264 -6.34 2.15 -4.74
N SER A 265 -5.45 1.43 -5.42
CA SER A 265 -5.31 1.50 -6.87
C SER A 265 -6.62 1.12 -7.57
N THR A 266 -7.32 0.09 -7.10
CA THR A 266 -8.66 -0.23 -7.61
C THR A 266 -9.66 0.88 -7.30
N THR A 267 -9.71 1.38 -6.06
CA THR A 267 -10.65 2.44 -5.65
C THR A 267 -10.45 3.73 -6.44
N THR A 268 -9.21 4.17 -6.61
CA THR A 268 -8.86 5.42 -7.31
C THR A 268 -8.98 5.26 -8.83
N SER A 269 -8.63 4.10 -9.39
CA SER A 269 -8.84 3.80 -10.82
C SER A 269 -10.30 3.82 -11.26
N LEU A 270 -11.27 3.61 -10.35
CA LEU A 270 -12.69 3.78 -10.67
C LEU A 270 -13.05 5.24 -11.00
N MET A 271 -12.27 6.22 -10.50
CA MET A 271 -12.51 7.64 -10.75
C MET A 271 -11.99 8.07 -12.11
N VAL A 272 -10.89 7.47 -12.58
CA VAL A 272 -10.20 7.87 -13.81
C VAL A 272 -11.15 7.91 -15.03
N PRO A 273 -11.99 6.90 -15.30
CA PRO A 273 -12.97 6.97 -16.38
C PRO A 273 -14.07 8.01 -16.18
N LEU A 274 -14.52 8.24 -14.94
CA LEU A 274 -15.55 9.24 -14.65
C LEU A 274 -15.03 10.66 -14.87
N VAL A 275 -13.77 10.91 -14.54
CA VAL A 275 -13.12 12.19 -14.83
C VAL A 275 -12.79 12.31 -16.32
N GLY A 276 -12.32 11.24 -16.95
CA GLY A 276 -12.06 11.17 -18.39
C GLY A 276 -13.29 11.57 -19.20
N THR A 277 -14.43 10.92 -18.94
CA THR A 277 -15.73 11.21 -19.59
C THR A 277 -16.34 12.56 -19.18
N GLY A 278 -15.73 13.28 -18.23
CA GLY A 278 -16.19 14.59 -17.78
C GLY A 278 -17.37 14.58 -16.81
N VAL A 279 -17.75 13.40 -16.30
CA VAL A 279 -18.76 13.29 -15.23
C VAL A 279 -18.27 13.96 -13.95
N LEU A 280 -16.96 13.88 -13.67
CA LEU A 280 -16.32 14.47 -12.50
C LEU A 280 -15.13 15.36 -12.91
N LYS A 281 -14.78 16.33 -12.07
CA LYS A 281 -13.56 17.11 -12.23
C LYS A 281 -12.43 16.51 -11.39
N VAL A 282 -11.19 16.74 -11.80
CA VAL A 282 -9.98 16.33 -11.06
C VAL A 282 -10.01 16.85 -9.61
N ARG A 283 -10.45 18.11 -9.41
CA ARG A 283 -10.61 18.71 -8.07
C ARG A 283 -11.64 18.00 -7.20
N ASP A 284 -12.69 17.43 -7.79
CA ASP A 284 -13.77 16.74 -7.05
C ASP A 284 -13.30 15.37 -6.53
N VAL A 285 -12.43 14.69 -7.30
CA VAL A 285 -11.92 13.37 -6.94
C VAL A 285 -10.63 13.42 -6.11
N TYR A 286 -10.02 14.59 -5.97
CA TYR A 286 -8.79 14.74 -5.19
C TYR A 286 -8.97 14.33 -3.71
N PRO A 287 -9.98 14.84 -2.97
CA PRO A 287 -10.20 14.40 -1.58
C PRO A 287 -10.51 12.91 -1.47
N PHE A 288 -11.25 12.35 -2.44
CA PHE A 288 -11.52 10.91 -2.52
C PHE A 288 -10.26 10.08 -2.66
N THR A 289 -9.32 10.56 -3.46
CA THR A 289 -8.01 9.92 -3.67
C THR A 289 -7.17 9.92 -2.38
N LEU A 290 -7.18 11.02 -1.63
CA LEU A 290 -6.51 11.10 -0.32
C LEU A 290 -7.11 10.13 0.69
N GLY A 291 -8.44 10.06 0.71
CA GLY A 291 -9.17 9.05 1.48
C GLY A 291 -8.73 7.63 1.13
N ALA A 292 -8.69 7.31 -0.16
CA ALA A 292 -8.25 6.00 -0.60
C ALA A 292 -6.82 5.67 -0.14
N ASN A 293 -5.94 6.67 -0.11
CA ASN A 293 -4.59 6.51 0.41
C ASN A 293 -4.59 6.10 1.89
N ILE A 294 -5.33 6.84 2.73
CA ILE A 294 -5.51 6.51 4.16
C ILE A 294 -6.12 5.11 4.32
N GLY A 295 -7.17 4.79 3.56
CA GLY A 295 -7.86 3.50 3.65
C GLY A 295 -6.96 2.29 3.36
N THR A 296 -5.90 2.44 2.56
CA THR A 296 -4.93 1.35 2.27
C THR A 296 -4.21 0.86 3.53
N CYS A 297 -4.06 1.71 4.53
CA CYS A 297 -3.32 1.42 5.76
C CYS A 297 -3.96 0.28 6.58
N ILE A 298 -5.25 -0.04 6.35
CA ILE A 298 -5.91 -1.14 7.04
C ILE A 298 -5.21 -2.49 6.79
N THR A 299 -4.65 -2.68 5.59
CA THR A 299 -3.96 -3.93 5.24
C THR A 299 -2.73 -4.15 6.10
N ALA A 300 -1.92 -3.11 6.30
CA ALA A 300 -0.74 -3.13 7.16
C ALA A 300 -1.13 -3.36 8.63
N LEU A 301 -2.21 -2.71 9.10
CA LEU A 301 -2.71 -2.92 10.46
C LEU A 301 -3.17 -4.36 10.68
N LEU A 302 -3.91 -4.93 9.73
CA LEU A 302 -4.31 -6.34 9.79
C LEU A 302 -3.10 -7.28 9.74
N ALA A 303 -2.13 -7.01 8.85
CA ALA A 303 -0.88 -7.76 8.78
C ALA A 303 -0.08 -7.69 10.09
N ALA A 304 -0.05 -6.54 10.76
CA ALA A 304 0.63 -6.39 12.04
C ALA A 304 -0.03 -7.21 13.16
N THR A 305 -1.37 -7.28 13.18
CA THR A 305 -2.07 -8.17 14.12
C THR A 305 -1.83 -9.65 13.86
N ALA A 306 -1.31 -10.01 12.67
CA ALA A 306 -0.93 -11.38 12.29
C ALA A 306 0.33 -11.89 12.97
N VAL A 307 1.15 -10.97 13.44
CA VAL A 307 2.50 -11.26 13.90
C VAL A 307 2.46 -11.45 15.41
N SER A 308 3.16 -12.49 15.86
CA SER A 308 3.36 -12.80 17.26
C SER A 308 4.85 -12.95 17.57
N GLY A 309 5.24 -12.66 18.81
CA GLY A 309 6.61 -12.81 19.30
C GLY A 309 7.24 -11.48 19.70
N GLU A 310 8.53 -11.54 20.02
CA GLU A 310 9.32 -10.42 20.59
C GLU A 310 9.24 -9.13 19.76
N PHE A 311 9.17 -9.24 18.43
CA PHE A 311 9.13 -8.09 17.52
C PHE A 311 7.73 -7.74 16.99
N ALA A 312 6.66 -8.34 17.53
CA ALA A 312 5.29 -8.10 17.08
C ALA A 312 4.86 -6.63 17.28
N VAL A 313 5.31 -5.99 18.37
CA VAL A 313 4.97 -4.60 18.64
C VAL A 313 5.61 -3.65 17.61
N PHE A 314 6.82 -3.96 17.13
CA PHE A 314 7.45 -3.18 16.06
C PHE A 314 6.74 -3.36 14.71
N ALA A 315 6.17 -4.54 14.44
CA ALA A 315 5.33 -4.77 13.27
C ALA A 315 4.05 -3.89 13.30
N LEU A 316 3.45 -3.70 14.49
CA LEU A 316 2.36 -2.74 14.69
C LEU A 316 2.84 -1.29 14.57
N GLN A 317 4.01 -0.98 15.11
CA GLN A 317 4.61 0.35 15.02
C GLN A 317 4.77 0.78 13.57
N ILE A 318 5.34 -0.06 12.69
CA ILE A 318 5.51 0.29 11.28
C ILE A 318 4.17 0.41 10.53
N ALA A 319 3.16 -0.40 10.89
CA ALA A 319 1.81 -0.24 10.35
C ALA A 319 1.17 1.10 10.78
N LEU A 320 1.43 1.54 12.01
CA LEU A 320 1.01 2.85 12.50
C LEU A 320 1.81 4.00 11.90
N VAL A 321 3.10 3.81 11.57
CA VAL A 321 3.86 4.78 10.77
C VAL A 321 3.16 4.99 9.43
N HIS A 322 2.76 3.91 8.75
CA HIS A 322 2.06 4.01 7.47
C HIS A 322 0.77 4.83 7.58
N LEU A 323 -0.04 4.57 8.61
CA LEU A 323 -1.28 5.30 8.87
C LEU A 323 -1.01 6.77 9.20
N THR A 324 -0.12 7.03 10.16
CA THR A 324 0.25 8.38 10.62
C THR A 324 0.82 9.21 9.49
N PHE A 325 1.71 8.64 8.65
CA PHE A 325 2.24 9.31 7.47
C PHE A 325 1.12 9.77 6.53
N ASN A 326 0.20 8.88 6.17
CA ASN A 326 -0.90 9.21 5.25
C ASN A 326 -1.87 10.25 5.84
N VAL A 327 -2.18 10.14 7.14
CA VAL A 327 -3.06 11.09 7.82
C VAL A 327 -2.39 12.46 7.94
N LEU A 328 -1.16 12.53 8.43
CA LEU A 328 -0.43 13.80 8.58
C LEU A 328 -0.16 14.46 7.23
N ALA A 329 0.23 13.70 6.21
CA ALA A 329 0.40 14.22 4.86
C ALA A 329 -0.91 14.79 4.31
N THR A 330 -2.03 14.08 4.50
CA THR A 330 -3.35 14.57 4.10
C THR A 330 -3.71 15.86 4.83
N VAL A 331 -3.57 15.90 6.15
CA VAL A 331 -3.89 17.07 6.96
C VAL A 331 -3.00 18.27 6.58
N LEU A 332 -1.70 18.05 6.39
CA LEU A 332 -0.76 19.13 6.07
C LEU A 332 -0.94 19.63 4.63
N ILE A 333 -0.84 18.73 3.64
CA ILE A 333 -0.86 19.12 2.23
C ILE A 333 -2.25 19.58 1.82
N TYR A 334 -3.30 18.85 2.21
CA TYR A 334 -4.65 19.27 1.87
C TYR A 334 -5.14 20.40 2.78
N GLY A 335 -4.73 20.48 4.05
CA GLY A 335 -5.16 21.55 4.96
C GLY A 335 -4.62 22.92 4.56
N VAL A 336 -3.35 22.99 4.14
CA VAL A 336 -2.70 24.25 3.74
C VAL A 336 -3.09 24.62 2.30
N PRO A 337 -3.77 25.76 2.04
CA PRO A 337 -4.28 26.11 0.71
C PRO A 337 -3.23 26.13 -0.39
N PHE A 338 -2.01 26.60 -0.07
CA PHE A 338 -0.89 26.62 -1.01
C PHE A 338 -0.45 25.21 -1.42
N LEU A 339 -0.25 24.31 -0.44
CA LEU A 339 0.17 22.93 -0.69
C LEU A 339 -0.93 22.13 -1.40
N ARG A 340 -2.20 22.42 -1.12
CA ARG A 340 -3.35 21.75 -1.75
C ARG A 340 -3.36 21.91 -3.25
N GLU A 341 -2.96 23.08 -3.76
CA GLU A 341 -2.96 23.38 -5.19
C GLU A 341 -1.76 22.79 -5.94
N LEU A 342 -0.67 22.43 -5.25
CA LEU A 342 0.54 21.91 -5.91
C LEU A 342 0.29 20.58 -6.64
N PRO A 343 -0.33 19.54 -6.04
CA PRO A 343 -0.63 18.30 -6.77
C PRO A 343 -1.58 18.48 -7.95
N ILE A 344 -2.56 19.38 -7.83
CA ILE A 344 -3.50 19.68 -8.92
C ILE A 344 -2.76 20.31 -10.09
N LYS A 345 -1.96 21.35 -9.84
CA LYS A 345 -1.18 22.04 -10.88
C LYS A 345 -0.16 21.13 -11.54
N GLY A 346 0.54 20.31 -10.76
CA GLY A 346 1.48 19.31 -11.29
C GLY A 346 0.79 18.33 -12.23
N ALA A 347 -0.37 17.81 -11.80
CA ALA A 347 -1.16 16.88 -12.59
C ALA A 347 -1.72 17.50 -13.88
N GLU A 348 -2.22 18.73 -13.83
CA GLU A 348 -2.71 19.46 -15.00
C GLU A 348 -1.57 19.76 -15.98
N MET A 349 -0.42 20.20 -15.48
CA MET A 349 0.77 20.50 -16.29
C MET A 349 1.27 19.26 -17.03
N ILE A 350 1.43 18.13 -16.35
CA ILE A 350 1.89 16.91 -17.01
C ILE A 350 0.87 16.34 -17.99
N ALA A 351 -0.43 16.46 -17.68
CA ALA A 351 -1.48 16.06 -18.60
C ALA A 351 -1.48 16.90 -19.89
N GLU A 352 -1.25 18.21 -19.78
CA GLU A 352 -1.07 19.08 -20.95
C GLU A 352 0.12 18.66 -21.80
N MET A 353 1.27 18.40 -21.18
CA MET A 353 2.45 17.92 -21.89
C MET A 353 2.19 16.55 -22.56
N ALA A 354 1.54 15.62 -21.85
CA ALA A 354 1.20 14.29 -22.36
C ALA A 354 0.20 14.34 -23.53
N THR A 355 -0.71 15.32 -23.56
CA THR A 355 -1.64 15.49 -24.70
C THR A 355 -0.95 15.99 -25.95
N LYS A 356 0.09 16.82 -25.81
CA LYS A 356 0.90 17.32 -26.92
C LYS A 356 1.88 16.26 -27.43
N ASN A 357 2.49 15.52 -26.52
CA ASN A 357 3.44 14.46 -26.84
C ASN A 357 3.22 13.24 -25.93
N LYS A 358 2.70 12.15 -26.50
CA LYS A 358 2.42 10.90 -25.77
C LYS A 358 3.69 10.26 -25.19
N ALA A 359 4.87 10.55 -25.73
CA ALA A 359 6.14 10.07 -25.18
C ALA A 359 6.41 10.62 -23.77
N VAL A 360 5.79 11.75 -23.38
CA VAL A 360 5.90 12.29 -22.02
C VAL A 360 5.37 11.31 -20.98
N VAL A 361 4.33 10.53 -21.30
CA VAL A 361 3.81 9.48 -20.42
C VAL A 361 4.90 8.44 -20.13
N ALA A 362 5.51 7.91 -21.20
CA ALA A 362 6.56 6.91 -21.08
C ALA A 362 7.78 7.47 -20.36
N GLY A 363 8.21 8.68 -20.71
CA GLY A 363 9.31 9.38 -20.04
C GLY A 363 9.05 9.60 -18.56
N TYR A 364 7.83 9.96 -18.17
CA TYR A 364 7.43 10.11 -16.77
C TYR A 364 7.45 8.79 -16.01
N LEU A 365 6.84 7.74 -16.58
CA LEU A 365 6.82 6.43 -15.94
C LEU A 365 8.23 5.85 -15.79
N LEU A 366 9.04 5.92 -16.84
CA LEU A 366 10.42 5.47 -16.81
C LEU A 366 11.25 6.29 -15.83
N SER A 367 11.08 7.62 -15.78
CA SER A 367 11.88 8.46 -14.90
C SER A 367 11.55 8.23 -13.43
N VAL A 368 10.28 8.28 -13.04
CA VAL A 368 9.83 8.19 -11.64
C VAL A 368 9.97 6.77 -11.08
N PHE A 369 9.64 5.74 -11.87
CA PHE A 369 9.55 4.37 -11.36
C PHE A 369 10.74 3.46 -11.69
N ILE A 370 11.64 3.87 -12.61
CA ILE A 370 12.76 3.02 -13.05
C ILE A 370 14.10 3.74 -12.99
N ILE A 371 14.27 4.86 -13.71
CA ILE A 371 15.56 5.54 -13.87
C ILE A 371 16.00 6.20 -12.56
N MET A 372 15.14 7.01 -11.93
CA MET A 372 15.47 7.66 -10.67
C MET A 372 15.74 6.62 -9.56
N PRO A 373 14.87 5.61 -9.35
CA PRO A 373 15.16 4.59 -8.35
C PRO A 373 16.38 3.74 -8.67
N GLY A 374 16.51 3.27 -9.90
CA GLY A 374 17.66 2.46 -10.32
C GLY A 374 18.99 3.22 -10.22
N GLY A 375 19.00 4.50 -10.59
CA GLY A 375 20.18 5.35 -10.48
C GLY A 375 20.57 5.61 -9.02
N ILE A 376 19.62 5.93 -8.15
CA ILE A 376 19.89 6.13 -6.72
C ILE A 376 20.37 4.83 -6.07
N LEU A 377 19.72 3.69 -6.37
CA LEU A 377 20.15 2.39 -5.86
C LEU A 377 21.56 2.02 -6.33
N ALA A 378 21.91 2.28 -7.59
CA ALA A 378 23.27 2.04 -8.09
C ALA A 378 24.33 2.96 -7.47
N LEU A 379 23.96 4.16 -7.01
CA LEU A 379 24.85 5.09 -6.32
C LEU A 379 24.99 4.81 -4.82
N THR A 380 24.07 4.02 -4.25
CA THR A 380 24.00 3.73 -2.81
C THR A 380 24.32 2.27 -2.46
N ALA A 381 24.44 1.40 -3.48
CA ALA A 381 25.01 0.05 -3.39
C ALA A 381 26.53 0.10 -3.53
#